data_AF-A0A1F8SBM8-F1
#
_entry.id   AF-A0A1F8SBM8-F1
#
_cell.length_a   1.000
_cell.length_b   1.000
_cell.length_c   1.000
_cell.angle_alpha   90.00
_cell.angle_beta   90.00
_cell.angle_gamma   90.00
#
_symmetry.space_group_name_H-M   'P 1'
#
loop_
_entity.id
_entity.type
_entity.pdbx_description
1 polymer ?
#
loop_
_entity_poly.entity_id
_entity_poly.type
_entity_poly.pdbx_seq_one_letter_code
_entity_poly.pdbx_strand_id
1 'polypeptide(L)'
;MNLRLRRAFVVAGVVASLIVGLISIRIAAELTASAAPPSAPPVSIEELRSALAAEQARAGALQQQLEELLGVTGQLSTALEMTGEQVSVDGLTADQLRDRLKAAEAKLATVTELLKQAEARLAQLQAAAAEQAAADVGTSGAGAGPAATPKPTPQILELLLTLDAGGVGASWTSCITAALDSYVLVRSIDHEVHYPPEDGDSIVARVGSTGVLDGTVPPGTSWYRVYCLALVDGQVKTVAKSGTESIVVP
;
A
#
# COMPACT_ATOMS: atom_id res chain seq x y z
N MET A 1 -8.16 -4.19 -31.58
CA MET A 1 -7.26 -4.69 -32.65
C MET A 1 -6.35 -5.74 -32.04
N ASN A 2 -6.59 -7.02 -32.34
CA ASN A 2 -6.12 -8.15 -31.55
C ASN A 2 -4.58 -8.26 -31.53
N LEU A 3 -3.98 -8.30 -30.33
CA LEU A 3 -2.53 -8.44 -30.11
C LEU A 3 -1.92 -9.63 -30.84
N ARG A 4 -2.68 -10.72 -31.00
CA ARG A 4 -2.28 -11.92 -31.75
C ARG A 4 -2.10 -11.64 -33.25
N LEU A 5 -2.90 -10.75 -33.83
CA LEU A 5 -2.82 -10.39 -35.25
C LEU A 5 -1.55 -9.57 -35.54
N ARG A 6 -1.18 -8.65 -34.64
CA ARG A 6 0.05 -7.86 -34.76
C ARG A 6 1.31 -8.72 -34.64
N ARG A 7 1.32 -9.68 -33.70
CA ARG A 7 2.44 -10.62 -33.53
C ARG A 7 2.64 -11.51 -34.76
N ALA A 8 1.55 -12.00 -35.37
CA ALA A 8 1.63 -12.80 -36.59
C ALA A 8 2.25 -12.03 -37.77
N PHE A 9 1.89 -10.75 -37.93
CA PHE A 9 2.46 -9.90 -38.98
C PHE A 9 3.96 -9.63 -38.77
N VAL A 10 4.39 -9.36 -37.54
CA VAL A 10 5.81 -9.12 -37.23
C VAL A 10 6.64 -10.37 -37.48
N VAL A 11 6.17 -11.54 -37.03
CA VAL A 11 6.87 -12.82 -37.25
C VAL A 11 6.97 -13.14 -38.75
N ALA A 12 5.90 -12.96 -39.51
CA ALA A 12 5.92 -13.17 -40.95
C ALA A 12 6.90 -12.22 -41.67
N GLY A 13 6.98 -10.97 -41.24
CA GLY A 13 7.94 -9.99 -41.77
C GLY A 13 9.40 -10.38 -41.52
N VAL A 14 9.71 -10.87 -40.31
CA VAL A 14 11.07 -11.34 -39.97
C VAL A 14 11.46 -12.57 -40.80
N VAL A 15 10.55 -13.53 -40.96
CA VAL A 15 10.78 -14.72 -41.79
C VAL A 15 11.03 -14.33 -43.25
N ALA A 16 10.23 -13.41 -43.81
CA ALA A 16 10.42 -12.93 -45.17
C ALA A 16 11.78 -12.23 -45.36
N SER A 17 12.21 -11.41 -44.39
CA SER A 17 13.52 -10.76 -44.40
C SER A 17 14.68 -11.77 -44.42
N LEU A 18 14.58 -12.84 -43.63
CA LEU A 18 15.60 -13.90 -43.58
C LEU A 18 15.70 -14.66 -44.91
N ILE A 19 14.57 -14.95 -45.56
CA ILE A 19 14.55 -15.65 -46.86
C ILE A 19 15.21 -14.78 -47.94
N VAL A 20 14.93 -13.47 -47.97
CA VAL A 20 15.55 -12.54 -48.92
C VAL A 20 17.07 -12.50 -48.73
N GLY A 21 17.55 -12.45 -47.48
CA GLY A 21 18.99 -12.49 -47.20
C GLY A 21 19.67 -13.77 -47.71
N LEU A 22 19.00 -14.92 -47.56
CA LEU A 22 19.50 -16.22 -48.02
C LEU A 22 19.60 -16.30 -49.55
N ILE A 23 18.67 -15.67 -50.27
CA ILE A 23 18.69 -15.59 -51.73
C ILE A 23 19.82 -14.67 -52.22
N SER A 24 20.02 -13.51 -51.58
CA SER A 24 21.09 -12.58 -51.93
C SER A 24 22.48 -13.21 -51.81
N ILE A 25 22.70 -14.06 -50.79
CA ILE A 25 23.97 -14.78 -50.60
C ILE A 25 24.25 -15.74 -51.75
N ARG A 26 23.24 -16.48 -52.24
CA ARG A 26 23.44 -17.43 -53.34
C ARG A 26 23.80 -16.73 -54.66
N ILE A 27 23.15 -15.62 -54.96
CA ILE A 27 23.42 -14.84 -56.17
C ILE A 27 24.85 -14.25 -56.13
N ALA A 28 25.28 -13.77 -54.96
CA ALA A 28 26.65 -13.29 -54.77
C ALA A 28 27.69 -14.42 -54.93
N ALA A 29 27.39 -15.62 -54.41
CA ALA A 29 28.28 -16.78 -54.56
C ALA A 29 28.47 -17.19 -56.03
N GLU A 30 27.41 -17.13 -56.83
CA GLU A 30 27.44 -17.51 -58.24
C GLU A 30 28.20 -16.49 -59.10
N LEU A 31 28.08 -15.19 -58.78
CA LEU A 31 28.88 -14.13 -59.38
C LEU A 31 30.37 -14.22 -59.01
N THR A 32 30.70 -14.72 -57.81
CA THR A 32 32.10 -14.88 -57.37
C THR A 32 32.76 -16.10 -58.01
N ALA A 33 32.00 -17.16 -58.29
CA ALA A 33 32.50 -18.36 -58.98
C ALA A 33 32.93 -18.07 -60.42
N SER A 34 32.26 -17.15 -61.11
CA SER A 34 32.58 -16.80 -62.51
C SER A 34 33.80 -15.87 -62.66
N ALA A 35 34.35 -15.34 -61.56
CA ALA A 35 35.48 -14.41 -61.54
C ALA A 35 36.78 -15.03 -60.98
N ALA A 36 36.85 -16.36 -60.89
CA ALA A 36 37.95 -17.07 -60.24
C ALA A 36 39.34 -16.78 -60.90
N PRO A 37 40.34 -16.26 -60.15
CA PRO A 37 41.72 -16.10 -60.62
C PRO A 37 42.40 -17.47 -60.87
N PRO A 38 43.49 -17.52 -61.67
CA PRO A 38 44.23 -18.76 -61.93
C PRO A 38 44.72 -19.41 -60.62
N SER A 39 44.81 -20.75 -60.64
CA SER A 39 45.18 -21.56 -59.47
C SER A 39 46.47 -21.06 -58.82
N ALA A 40 46.36 -20.67 -57.55
CA ALA A 40 47.47 -20.25 -56.72
C ALA A 40 48.56 -21.35 -56.66
N PRO A 41 49.85 -20.97 -56.51
CA PRO A 41 50.94 -21.92 -56.31
C PRO A 41 50.63 -22.88 -55.14
N PRO A 42 51.23 -24.09 -55.11
CA PRO A 42 50.95 -25.05 -54.06
C PRO A 42 51.29 -24.44 -52.70
N VAL A 43 50.26 -24.24 -51.88
CA VAL A 43 50.40 -23.83 -50.48
C VAL A 43 51.27 -24.84 -49.76
N SER A 44 52.26 -24.34 -49.04
CA SER A 44 53.16 -25.17 -48.26
C SER A 44 52.38 -25.86 -47.13
N ILE A 45 52.84 -27.04 -46.69
CA ILE A 45 52.25 -27.75 -45.54
C ILE A 45 52.24 -26.85 -44.29
N GLU A 46 53.21 -25.94 -44.18
CA GLU A 46 53.31 -25.01 -43.06
C GLU A 46 52.21 -23.93 -43.10
N GLU A 47 51.86 -23.41 -44.29
CA GLU A 47 50.72 -22.50 -44.45
C GLU A 47 49.39 -23.18 -44.12
N LEU A 48 49.21 -24.45 -44.53
CA LEU A 48 48.00 -25.21 -44.19
C LEU A 48 47.87 -25.44 -42.67
N ARG A 49 48.99 -25.70 -41.98
CA ARG A 49 49.01 -25.84 -40.52
C ARG A 49 48.69 -24.52 -39.82
N SER A 50 49.27 -23.42 -40.30
CA SER A 50 48.99 -22.07 -39.80
C SER A 50 47.52 -21.70 -39.99
N ALA A 51 46.96 -21.95 -41.18
CA ALA A 51 45.55 -21.70 -41.49
C ALA A 51 44.61 -22.55 -40.63
N LEU A 52 44.93 -23.83 -40.42
CA LEU A 52 44.15 -24.71 -39.56
C LEU A 52 44.14 -24.21 -38.10
N ALA A 53 45.30 -23.80 -37.58
CA ALA A 53 45.39 -23.25 -36.23
C ALA A 53 44.61 -21.93 -36.10
N ALA A 54 44.66 -21.06 -37.11
CA ALA A 54 43.88 -19.83 -37.15
C ALA A 54 42.37 -20.08 -37.20
N GLU A 55 41.93 -21.12 -37.93
CA GLU A 55 40.51 -21.48 -38.01
C GLU A 55 40.02 -22.12 -36.72
N GLN A 56 40.83 -22.95 -36.07
CA GLN A 56 40.54 -23.50 -34.74
C GLN A 56 40.41 -22.39 -33.68
N ALA A 57 41.29 -21.38 -33.73
CA ALA A 57 41.19 -20.22 -32.84
C ALA A 57 39.92 -19.39 -33.10
N ARG A 58 39.57 -19.16 -34.37
CA ARG A 58 38.31 -18.48 -34.73
C ARG A 58 37.08 -19.26 -34.29
N ALA A 59 37.08 -20.59 -34.44
CA ALA A 59 36.01 -21.45 -33.97
C ALA A 59 35.86 -21.40 -32.44
N GLY A 60 36.98 -21.41 -31.71
CA GLY A 60 36.98 -21.25 -30.24
C GLY A 60 36.39 -19.90 -29.80
N ALA A 61 36.76 -18.82 -30.48
CA ALA A 61 36.21 -17.49 -30.19
C ALA A 61 34.71 -17.39 -30.48
N LEU A 62 34.24 -17.97 -31.59
CA LEU A 62 32.81 -18.04 -31.92
C LEU A 62 32.03 -18.87 -30.89
N GLN A 63 32.61 -19.97 -30.40
CA GLN A 63 31.99 -20.79 -29.36
C GLN A 63 31.84 -20.00 -28.04
N GLN A 64 32.86 -19.23 -27.65
CA GLN A 64 32.77 -18.33 -26.49
C GLN A 64 31.68 -17.27 -26.67
N GLN A 65 31.59 -16.65 -27.85
CA GLN A 65 30.53 -15.67 -28.15
C GLN A 65 29.13 -16.29 -28.07
N LEU A 66 28.96 -17.53 -28.53
CA LEU A 66 27.69 -18.25 -28.41
C LEU A 66 27.32 -18.53 -26.96
N GLU A 67 28.29 -18.93 -26.13
CA GLU A 67 28.06 -19.19 -24.71
C GLU A 67 27.71 -17.91 -23.93
N GLU A 68 28.36 -16.79 -24.27
CA GLU A 68 28.00 -15.47 -23.74
C GLU A 68 26.59 -15.04 -24.17
N LEU A 69 26.24 -15.18 -25.45
CA LEU A 69 24.90 -14.88 -25.97
C LEU A 69 23.80 -15.73 -25.31
N LEU A 70 24.09 -17.02 -25.07
CA LEU A 70 23.19 -17.90 -24.33
C LEU A 70 23.02 -17.44 -22.88
N GLY A 71 24.10 -17.01 -22.24
CA GLY A 71 24.07 -16.41 -20.90
C GLY A 71 23.20 -15.15 -20.85
N VAL A 72 23.41 -14.21 -21.77
CA VAL A 72 22.62 -12.97 -21.88
C VAL A 72 21.14 -13.28 -22.14
N THR A 73 20.84 -14.26 -22.99
CA THR A 73 19.45 -14.67 -23.26
C THR A 73 18.79 -15.25 -22.01
N GLY A 74 19.52 -16.05 -21.22
CA GLY A 74 19.06 -16.58 -19.93
C GLY A 74 18.75 -15.45 -18.94
N GLN A 75 19.65 -14.48 -18.80
CA GLN A 75 19.44 -13.30 -17.94
C GLN A 75 18.21 -12.49 -18.37
N LEU A 76 18.04 -12.24 -19.67
CA LEU A 76 16.88 -11.53 -20.20
C LEU A 76 15.57 -12.28 -19.93
N SER A 77 15.56 -13.60 -20.10
CA SER A 77 14.38 -14.42 -19.82
C SER A 77 13.97 -14.36 -18.34
N THR A 78 14.95 -14.42 -17.43
CA THR A 78 14.73 -14.30 -15.99
C THR A 78 14.21 -12.92 -15.63
N ALA A 79 14.79 -11.86 -16.20
CA ALA A 79 14.34 -10.49 -15.97
C ALA A 79 12.91 -10.25 -16.47
N LEU A 80 12.54 -10.83 -17.62
CA LEU A 80 11.18 -10.76 -18.17
C LEU A 80 10.17 -11.51 -17.30
N GLU A 81 10.56 -12.65 -16.72
CA GLU A 81 9.72 -13.42 -15.79
C GLU A 81 9.45 -12.63 -14.49
N MET A 82 10.51 -12.10 -13.86
CA MET A 82 10.37 -11.24 -12.67
C MET A 82 9.52 -9.99 -12.94
N THR A 83 9.69 -9.36 -14.11
CA THR A 83 8.88 -8.19 -14.51
C THR A 83 7.41 -8.60 -14.68
N GLY A 84 7.15 -9.79 -15.23
CA GLY A 84 5.80 -10.33 -15.37
C GLY A 84 5.11 -10.56 -14.03
N GLU A 85 5.83 -11.12 -13.05
CA GLU A 85 5.34 -11.28 -11.68
C GLU A 85 5.04 -9.93 -11.02
N GLN A 86 5.95 -8.96 -11.15
CA GLN A 86 5.78 -7.62 -10.58
C GLN A 86 4.54 -6.91 -11.14
N VAL A 87 4.31 -6.96 -12.45
CA VAL A 87 3.11 -6.38 -13.08
C VAL A 87 1.82 -7.04 -12.57
N SER A 88 1.84 -8.34 -12.26
CA SER A 88 0.70 -9.03 -11.67
C SER A 88 0.41 -8.55 -10.24
N VAL A 89 1.46 -8.37 -9.43
CA VAL A 89 1.34 -7.85 -8.06
C VAL A 89 0.85 -6.40 -8.06
N ASP A 90 1.37 -5.57 -8.94
CA ASP A 90 0.93 -4.18 -9.11
C ASP A 90 -0.54 -4.11 -9.55
N GLY A 91 -0.98 -5.03 -10.41
CA GLY A 91 -2.38 -5.19 -10.81
C GLY A 91 -3.31 -5.47 -9.62
N LEU A 92 -2.96 -6.45 -8.78
CA LEU A 92 -3.72 -6.77 -7.56
C LEU A 92 -3.76 -5.58 -6.59
N THR A 93 -2.65 -4.86 -6.44
CA THR A 93 -2.56 -3.68 -5.58
C THR A 93 -3.45 -2.55 -6.08
N ALA A 94 -3.48 -2.31 -7.40
CA ALA A 94 -4.36 -1.31 -8.00
C ALA A 94 -5.85 -1.62 -7.77
N ASP A 95 -6.24 -2.89 -7.83
CA ASP A 95 -7.63 -3.30 -7.54
C ASP A 95 -7.99 -3.10 -6.07
N GLN A 96 -7.10 -3.47 -5.15
CA GLN A 96 -7.29 -3.20 -3.71
C GLN A 96 -7.42 -1.69 -3.42
N LEU A 97 -6.63 -0.84 -4.08
CA LEU A 97 -6.73 0.61 -3.93
C LEU A 97 -8.08 1.15 -4.43
N ARG A 98 -8.59 0.63 -5.55
CA ARG A 98 -9.92 1.00 -6.08
C ARG A 98 -11.03 0.59 -5.11
N ASP A 99 -10.95 -0.61 -4.54
CA ASP A 99 -11.92 -1.08 -3.56
C ASP A 99 -11.91 -0.23 -2.29
N ARG A 100 -10.72 0.14 -1.79
CA ARG A 100 -10.58 1.05 -0.64
C ARG A 100 -11.15 2.43 -0.93
N LEU A 101 -10.92 2.96 -2.13
CA LEU A 101 -11.47 4.26 -2.54
C LEU A 101 -12.99 4.22 -2.55
N LYS A 102 -13.59 3.19 -3.15
CA LYS A 102 -15.05 3.00 -3.17
C LYS A 102 -15.64 2.87 -1.76
N ALA A 103 -14.96 2.11 -0.88
CA ALA A 103 -15.37 1.98 0.50
C ALA A 103 -15.26 3.31 1.28
N ALA A 104 -14.24 4.12 1.00
CA ALA A 104 -14.08 5.45 1.58
C ALA A 104 -15.18 6.42 1.11
N GLU A 105 -15.51 6.42 -0.18
CA GLU A 105 -16.62 7.21 -0.73
C GLU A 105 -17.97 6.84 -0.09
N ALA A 106 -18.23 5.54 0.10
CA ALA A 106 -19.45 5.07 0.76
C ALA A 106 -19.53 5.52 2.23
N LYS A 107 -18.40 5.47 2.96
CA LYS A 107 -18.33 6.00 4.33
C LYS A 107 -18.58 7.50 4.36
N LEU A 108 -17.99 8.25 3.43
CA LEU A 108 -18.18 9.70 3.34
C LEU A 108 -19.65 10.05 3.10
N ALA A 109 -20.31 9.38 2.15
CA ALA A 109 -21.74 9.57 1.90
C ALA A 109 -22.59 9.29 3.15
N THR A 110 -22.26 8.23 3.89
CA THR A 110 -22.94 7.89 5.15
C THR A 110 -22.76 9.00 6.19
N VAL A 111 -21.53 9.51 6.35
CA VAL A 111 -21.24 10.61 7.29
C VAL A 111 -21.98 11.89 6.90
N THR A 112 -22.02 12.24 5.61
CA THR A 112 -22.78 13.41 5.13
C THR A 112 -24.27 13.30 5.47
N GLU A 113 -24.86 12.12 5.29
CA GLU A 113 -26.27 11.90 5.63
C GLU A 113 -26.52 11.98 7.15
N LEU A 114 -25.64 11.39 7.96
CA LEU A 114 -25.71 11.49 9.42
C LEU A 114 -25.60 12.95 9.90
N LEU A 115 -24.74 13.75 9.28
CA LEU A 115 -24.63 15.18 9.60
C LEU A 115 -25.92 15.93 9.29
N LYS A 116 -26.53 15.68 8.13
CA LYS A 116 -27.82 16.28 7.74
C LYS A 116 -28.94 15.92 8.73
N GLN A 117 -28.99 14.67 9.17
CA GLN A 117 -29.96 14.22 10.16
C GLN A 117 -29.72 14.87 11.54
N ALA A 118 -28.45 15.00 11.94
CA ALA A 118 -28.08 15.69 13.18
C ALA A 118 -28.50 17.17 13.15
N GLU A 119 -28.25 17.87 12.04
CA GLU A 119 -28.69 19.27 11.84
C GLU A 119 -30.21 19.40 11.93
N ALA A 120 -30.97 18.51 11.27
CA ALA A 120 -32.42 18.51 11.32
C ALA A 120 -32.95 18.27 12.75
N ARG A 121 -32.34 17.33 13.49
CA ARG A 121 -32.70 17.05 14.88
C ARG A 121 -32.41 18.24 15.80
N LEU A 122 -31.30 18.93 15.57
CA LEU A 122 -30.93 20.12 16.34
C LEU A 122 -31.92 21.27 16.09
N ALA A 123 -32.35 21.48 14.85
CA ALA A 123 -33.39 22.45 14.51
C ALA A 123 -34.75 22.12 15.17
N GLN A 124 -35.13 20.83 15.22
CA GLN A 124 -36.34 20.38 15.92
C GLN A 124 -36.29 20.65 17.43
N LEU A 125 -35.14 20.38 18.07
CA LEU A 125 -34.96 20.67 19.49
C LEU A 125 -35.01 22.17 19.79
N GLN A 126 -34.43 23.00 18.93
CA GLN A 126 -34.52 24.46 19.06
C GLN A 126 -35.96 24.97 18.90
N ALA A 127 -36.72 24.43 17.96
CA ALA A 127 -38.13 24.77 17.78
C ALA A 127 -38.99 24.37 19.00
N ALA A 128 -38.78 23.16 19.52
CA ALA A 128 -39.48 22.68 20.72
C ALA A 128 -39.14 23.50 21.98
N ALA A 129 -37.87 23.91 22.14
CA ALA A 129 -37.45 24.79 23.23
C ALA A 129 -38.09 26.18 23.12
N ALA A 130 -38.24 26.73 21.90
CA ALA A 130 -38.94 28.00 21.68
C ALA A 130 -40.44 27.92 22.00
N GLU A 131 -41.09 26.79 21.70
CA GLU A 131 -42.50 26.55 22.03
C GLU A 131 -42.72 26.39 23.54
N GLN A 132 -41.80 25.69 24.24
CA GLN A 132 -41.82 25.59 25.71
C GLN A 132 -41.59 26.95 26.38
N ALA A 133 -40.66 27.76 25.86
CA ALA A 133 -40.44 29.11 26.35
C ALA A 133 -41.67 30.02 26.14
N ALA A 134 -42.43 29.82 25.06
CA ALA A 134 -43.68 30.54 24.84
C ALA A 134 -44.81 30.09 25.78
N ALA A 135 -44.85 28.81 26.17
CA ALA A 135 -45.80 28.28 27.14
C ALA A 135 -45.52 28.74 28.59
N ASP A 136 -44.24 28.89 28.96
CA ASP A 136 -43.81 29.28 30.32
C ASP A 136 -44.07 30.77 30.64
N VAL A 137 -44.27 31.61 29.60
CA VAL A 137 -44.69 33.02 29.77
C VAL A 137 -46.13 33.14 30.34
N GLY A 138 -46.90 32.04 30.37
CA GLY A 138 -48.27 32.00 30.90
C GLY A 138 -48.43 31.59 32.37
N THR A 139 -47.37 31.21 33.09
CA THR A 139 -47.49 30.75 34.50
C THR A 139 -46.30 31.23 35.33
N SER A 140 -46.39 32.45 35.86
CA SER A 140 -45.43 32.99 36.82
C SER A 140 -45.63 32.38 38.20
N GLY A 141 -44.86 31.34 38.51
CA GLY A 141 -44.72 30.76 39.85
C GLY A 141 -43.25 30.48 40.17
N ALA A 142 -42.75 31.11 41.22
CA ALA A 142 -41.34 31.18 41.63
C ALA A 142 -40.66 29.80 41.84
N GLY A 143 -39.41 29.67 41.37
CA GLY A 143 -38.53 28.55 41.71
C GLY A 143 -37.12 28.67 41.14
N ALA A 144 -36.14 28.89 42.03
CA ALA A 144 -34.70 28.60 41.97
C ALA A 144 -33.95 28.63 40.62
N GLY A 145 -32.94 29.51 40.54
CA GLY A 145 -32.10 29.67 39.35
C GLY A 145 -31.27 28.44 38.96
N PRO A 146 -30.81 28.33 37.69
CA PRO A 146 -30.02 27.21 37.25
C PRO A 146 -28.61 27.28 37.84
N ALA A 147 -28.22 26.20 38.52
CA ALA A 147 -26.85 25.96 38.94
C ALA A 147 -25.91 26.00 37.73
N ALA A 148 -24.78 26.67 37.89
CA ALA A 148 -23.69 26.67 36.92
C ALA A 148 -23.32 25.23 36.56
N THR A 149 -23.17 24.96 35.26
CA THR A 149 -22.59 23.73 34.74
C THR A 149 -21.28 23.43 35.47
N PRO A 150 -21.08 22.22 36.03
CA PRO A 150 -19.82 21.89 36.68
C PRO A 150 -18.70 21.97 35.64
N LYS A 151 -17.72 22.84 35.87
CA LYS A 151 -16.44 22.83 35.15
C LYS A 151 -15.85 21.42 35.30
N PRO A 152 -15.50 20.71 34.22
CA PRO A 152 -14.89 19.38 34.32
C PRO A 152 -13.63 19.48 35.17
N THR A 153 -13.58 18.75 36.28
CA THR A 153 -12.35 18.53 37.03
C THR A 153 -11.35 17.85 36.09
N PRO A 154 -10.11 18.35 35.95
CA PRO A 154 -9.12 17.70 35.09
C PRO A 154 -8.84 16.29 35.62
N GLN A 155 -9.29 15.28 34.87
CA GLN A 155 -9.03 13.87 35.13
C GLN A 155 -7.78 13.43 34.39
N ILE A 156 -6.89 12.71 35.07
CA ILE A 156 -5.70 12.11 34.47
C ILE A 156 -6.11 10.70 34.03
N LEU A 157 -6.04 10.44 32.73
CA LEU A 157 -6.21 9.10 32.16
C LEU A 157 -4.81 8.47 32.08
N GLU A 158 -4.47 7.57 33.01
CA GLU A 158 -3.14 6.95 33.04
C GLU A 158 -3.15 5.69 32.18
N LEU A 159 -2.10 5.51 31.37
CA LEU A 159 -1.87 4.34 30.52
C LEU A 159 -0.63 3.62 31.04
N LEU A 160 -0.73 2.30 31.19
CA LEU A 160 0.38 1.44 31.56
C LEU A 160 0.56 0.36 30.49
N LEU A 161 1.81 0.18 30.06
CA LEU A 161 2.22 -0.82 29.08
C LEU A 161 3.08 -1.89 29.75
N THR A 162 2.82 -3.16 29.45
CA THR A 162 3.60 -4.32 29.89
C THR A 162 3.94 -5.21 28.70
N LEU A 163 5.08 -5.87 28.75
CA LEU A 163 5.38 -6.97 27.82
C LEU A 163 4.74 -8.25 28.38
N ASP A 164 3.89 -8.88 27.58
CA ASP A 164 3.25 -10.16 27.89
C ASP A 164 3.64 -11.20 26.84
N ALA A 165 3.47 -12.50 27.16
CA ALA A 165 3.93 -13.60 26.30
C ALA A 165 3.31 -13.62 24.88
N GLY A 166 2.30 -12.79 24.62
CA GLY A 166 1.62 -12.68 23.34
C GLY A 166 1.58 -11.27 22.73
N GLY A 167 2.35 -10.30 23.26
CA GLY A 167 2.38 -8.93 22.75
C GLY A 167 2.50 -7.86 23.83
N VAL A 168 2.00 -6.66 23.56
CA VAL A 168 1.97 -5.56 24.54
C VAL A 168 0.63 -5.52 25.26
N GLY A 169 0.65 -5.77 26.57
CA GLY A 169 -0.49 -5.54 27.45
C GLY A 169 -0.64 -4.05 27.72
N ALA A 170 -1.81 -3.48 27.40
CA ALA A 170 -2.14 -2.09 27.68
C ALA A 170 -3.29 -2.04 28.67
N SER A 171 -3.13 -1.33 29.77
CA SER A 171 -4.16 -1.10 30.79
C SER A 171 -4.24 0.37 31.17
N TRP A 172 -5.41 0.86 31.53
CA TRP A 172 -5.60 2.27 31.85
C TRP A 172 -6.61 2.52 32.96
N THR A 173 -6.60 3.73 33.53
CA THR A 173 -7.61 4.13 34.51
C THR A 173 -8.98 4.36 33.86
N SER A 174 -10.06 4.16 34.63
CA SER A 174 -11.40 4.46 34.12
C SER A 174 -11.60 5.96 33.90
N CYS A 175 -12.27 6.33 32.82
CA CYS A 175 -12.74 7.67 32.54
C CYS A 175 -13.99 7.98 33.37
N ILE A 176 -13.99 9.11 34.07
CA ILE A 176 -15.09 9.52 34.95
C ILE A 176 -16.10 10.32 34.14
N THR A 177 -16.89 9.61 33.33
CA THR A 177 -17.99 10.19 32.56
C THR A 177 -19.22 9.29 32.61
N ALA A 178 -20.37 9.88 32.92
CA ALA A 178 -21.65 9.16 32.98
C ALA A 178 -22.13 8.70 31.58
N ALA A 179 -21.54 9.23 30.51
CA ALA A 179 -21.90 8.96 29.13
C ALA A 179 -20.77 8.27 28.34
N LEU A 180 -19.99 7.40 29.00
CA LEU A 180 -18.93 6.64 28.35
C LEU A 180 -19.52 5.83 27.18
N ASP A 181 -18.96 6.04 25.99
CA ASP A 181 -19.25 5.22 24.82
C ASP A 181 -18.24 4.08 24.71
N SER A 182 -16.95 4.42 24.67
CA SER A 182 -15.85 3.45 24.54
C SER A 182 -14.49 4.09 24.81
N TYR A 183 -13.48 3.25 24.97
CA TYR A 183 -12.07 3.61 24.86
C TYR A 183 -11.55 3.22 23.48
N VAL A 184 -10.64 4.02 22.94
CA VAL A 184 -9.85 3.66 21.77
C VAL A 184 -8.38 3.69 22.13
N LEU A 185 -7.70 2.54 21.96
CA LEU A 185 -6.25 2.45 22.04
C LEU A 185 -5.65 2.59 20.64
N VAL A 186 -4.76 3.55 20.47
CA VAL A 186 -4.02 3.79 19.23
C VAL A 186 -2.54 3.50 19.48
N ARG A 187 -1.91 2.86 18.49
CA ARG A 187 -0.47 2.65 18.40
C ARG A 187 0.08 3.49 17.24
N SER A 188 1.19 4.19 17.45
CA SER A 188 1.93 4.88 16.39
C SER A 188 3.34 4.30 16.22
N ILE A 189 3.89 4.51 15.02
CA ILE A 189 5.31 4.31 14.70
C ILE A 189 6.19 5.52 15.07
N ASP A 190 5.58 6.60 15.55
CA ASP A 190 6.27 7.79 16.08
C ASP A 190 5.65 8.26 17.40
N HIS A 191 6.21 9.32 17.98
CA HIS A 191 5.75 9.84 19.27
C HIS A 191 4.43 10.64 19.19
N GLU A 192 3.94 10.92 17.98
CA GLU A 192 2.73 11.71 17.74
C GLU A 192 1.54 10.78 17.49
N VAL A 193 0.97 10.27 18.58
CA VAL A 193 -0.22 9.40 18.49
C VAL A 193 -1.49 10.24 18.34
N HIS A 194 -2.27 10.00 17.27
CA HIS A 194 -3.52 10.71 16.99
C HIS A 194 -4.78 9.82 17.00
N TYR A 195 -5.90 10.47 17.31
CA TYR A 195 -7.24 9.90 17.12
C TYR A 195 -8.21 11.02 16.68
N PRO A 196 -8.86 10.92 15.50
CA PRO A 196 -8.78 9.82 14.53
C PRO A 196 -7.35 9.53 14.02
N PRO A 197 -7.02 8.28 13.63
CA PRO A 197 -5.66 7.90 13.22
C PRO A 197 -5.19 8.69 12.00
N GLU A 198 -3.94 9.13 12.02
CA GLU A 198 -3.24 9.73 10.88
C GLU A 198 -2.22 8.73 10.28
N ASP A 199 -1.36 9.20 9.38
CA ASP A 199 -0.31 8.36 8.79
C ASP A 199 0.65 7.88 9.88
N GLY A 200 0.82 6.55 9.99
CA GLY A 200 1.66 5.93 11.03
C GLY A 200 0.90 5.50 12.30
N ASP A 201 -0.34 5.96 12.48
CA ASP A 201 -1.22 5.53 13.55
C ASP A 201 -2.04 4.29 13.17
N SER A 202 -2.36 3.46 14.16
CA SER A 202 -3.18 2.26 14.01
C SER A 202 -4.07 2.08 15.23
N ILE A 203 -5.38 1.90 15.01
CA ILE A 203 -6.30 1.51 16.09
C ILE A 203 -5.99 0.07 16.46
N VAL A 204 -5.53 -0.14 17.69
CA VAL A 204 -5.34 -1.46 18.26
C VAL A 204 -6.68 -2.04 18.66
N ALA A 205 -7.50 -1.25 19.36
CA ALA A 205 -8.80 -1.69 19.81
C ALA A 205 -9.75 -0.53 20.12
N ARG A 206 -11.05 -0.80 19.97
CA ARG A 206 -12.13 0.01 20.53
C ARG A 206 -12.94 -0.86 21.49
N VAL A 207 -12.90 -0.55 22.78
CA VAL A 207 -13.39 -1.44 23.86
C VAL A 207 -14.13 -0.66 24.95
N GLY A 208 -15.04 -1.34 25.65
CA GLY A 208 -15.67 -0.80 26.86
C GLY A 208 -14.88 -1.09 28.16
N SER A 209 -13.85 -1.94 28.10
CA SER A 209 -13.00 -2.33 29.22
C SER A 209 -11.77 -1.42 29.35
N THR A 210 -11.05 -1.54 30.47
CA THR A 210 -9.84 -0.75 30.78
C THR A 210 -8.53 -1.49 30.50
N GLY A 211 -8.54 -2.35 29.50
CA GLY A 211 -7.33 -3.04 29.07
C GLY A 211 -7.53 -3.91 27.82
N VAL A 212 -6.43 -4.12 27.10
CA VAL A 212 -6.36 -4.92 25.89
C VAL A 212 -4.93 -5.44 25.66
N LEU A 213 -4.80 -6.55 24.95
CA LEU A 213 -3.54 -7.08 24.46
C LEU A 213 -3.36 -6.71 22.98
N ASP A 214 -2.28 -6.00 22.65
CA ASP A 214 -1.83 -5.80 21.27
C ASP A 214 -0.90 -6.94 20.85
N GLY A 215 -1.48 -7.96 20.23
CA GLY A 215 -0.71 -9.10 19.68
C GLY A 215 -0.13 -8.86 18.29
N THR A 216 -0.27 -7.65 17.73
CA THR A 216 0.14 -7.31 16.36
C THR A 216 1.30 -6.32 16.31
N VAL A 217 1.85 -5.97 17.48
CA VAL A 217 2.93 -5.00 17.62
C VAL A 217 4.22 -5.53 16.98
N PRO A 218 4.87 -4.76 16.09
CA PRO A 218 6.15 -5.15 15.53
C PRO A 218 7.29 -5.00 16.55
N PRO A 219 8.42 -5.69 16.38
CA PRO A 219 9.63 -5.44 17.15
C PRO A 219 10.10 -3.98 17.01
N GLY A 220 10.71 -3.45 18.07
CA GLY A 220 11.18 -2.07 18.16
C GLY A 220 10.34 -1.20 19.10
N THR A 221 10.58 0.11 19.05
CA THR A 221 9.82 1.08 19.86
C THR A 221 8.46 1.32 19.24
N SER A 222 7.40 1.15 20.03
CA SER A 222 6.04 1.54 19.67
C SER A 222 5.50 2.53 20.69
N TRP A 223 4.71 3.50 20.21
CA TRP A 223 4.07 4.51 21.05
C TRP A 223 2.57 4.27 21.11
N TYR A 224 1.97 4.49 22.27
CA TYR A 224 0.57 4.21 22.53
C TYR A 224 -0.11 5.40 23.20
N ARG A 225 -1.39 5.55 22.90
CA ARG A 225 -2.27 6.50 23.58
C ARG A 225 -3.69 5.95 23.64
N VAL A 226 -4.34 6.13 24.78
CA VAL A 226 -5.76 5.79 24.93
C VAL A 226 -6.62 7.06 24.94
N TYR A 227 -7.74 6.99 24.24
CA TYR A 227 -8.74 8.05 24.14
C TYR A 227 -10.04 7.57 24.78
N CYS A 228 -10.59 8.37 25.68
CA CYS A 228 -11.91 8.17 26.24
C CYS A 228 -12.94 8.88 25.36
N LEU A 229 -13.86 8.10 24.79
CA LEU A 229 -14.96 8.60 23.98
C LEU A 229 -16.25 8.60 24.79
N ALA A 230 -16.96 9.71 24.76
CA ALA A 230 -18.25 9.85 25.42
C ALA A 230 -19.28 10.45 24.47
N LEU A 231 -20.55 10.12 24.71
CA LEU A 231 -21.68 10.75 24.06
C LEU A 231 -21.91 12.14 24.67
N VAL A 232 -21.56 13.17 23.91
CA VAL A 232 -21.77 14.58 24.25
C VAL A 232 -22.65 15.18 23.18
N ASP A 233 -23.83 15.67 23.58
CA ASP A 233 -24.84 16.24 22.67
C ASP A 233 -25.27 15.27 21.54
N GLY A 234 -25.33 13.97 21.85
CA GLY A 234 -25.68 12.92 20.88
C GLY A 234 -24.57 12.57 19.89
N GLN A 235 -23.36 13.11 20.06
CA GLN A 235 -22.19 12.80 19.25
C GLN A 235 -21.09 12.15 20.10
N VAL A 236 -20.40 11.17 19.53
CA VAL A 236 -19.23 10.56 20.17
C VAL A 236 -18.05 11.52 20.04
N LYS A 237 -17.57 12.05 21.17
CA LYS A 237 -16.44 12.98 21.23
C LYS A 237 -15.36 12.44 22.15
N THR A 238 -14.11 12.76 21.83
CA THR A 238 -12.98 12.55 22.73
C THR A 238 -13.12 13.51 23.92
N VAL A 239 -13.32 12.97 25.11
CA VAL A 239 -13.46 13.76 26.35
C VAL A 239 -12.24 13.71 27.25
N ALA A 240 -11.38 12.70 27.08
CA ALA A 240 -10.08 12.62 27.72
C ALA A 240 -9.12 11.80 26.87
N LYS A 241 -7.82 11.98 27.08
CA LYS A 241 -6.75 11.18 26.49
C LYS A 241 -5.61 11.01 27.49
N SER A 242 -4.90 9.90 27.40
CA SER A 242 -3.71 9.68 28.24
C SER A 242 -2.52 10.53 27.80
N GLY A 243 -1.42 10.44 28.54
CA GLY A 243 -0.09 10.72 27.99
C GLY A 243 0.23 9.75 26.83
N THR A 244 1.24 10.10 26.03
CA THR A 244 1.83 9.15 25.09
C THR A 244 2.81 8.30 25.88
N GLU A 245 2.61 6.98 25.85
CA GLU A 245 3.52 6.01 26.48
C GLU A 245 4.25 5.23 25.39
N SER A 246 5.48 4.79 25.68
CA SER A 246 6.24 3.97 24.74
C SER A 246 6.73 2.70 25.39
N ILE A 247 6.88 1.66 24.59
CA ILE A 247 7.48 0.40 25.03
C ILE A 247 8.37 -0.14 23.91
N VAL A 248 9.46 -0.79 24.29
CA VAL A 248 10.37 -1.46 23.36
C VAL A 248 10.00 -2.93 23.35
N VAL A 249 9.56 -3.42 22.19
CA VAL A 249 9.31 -4.83 21.94
C VAL A 249 10.61 -5.47 21.43
N PRO A 250 11.12 -6.53 22.10
CA PRO A 250 12.36 -7.19 21.73
C PRO A 250 12.29 -7.92 20.37
#